data_AF-A0A7V8SKS2-F1
#
_entry.id   AF-A0A7V8SKS2-F1
#
_cell.length_a   1.000
_cell.length_b   1.000
_cell.length_c   1.000
_cell.angle_alpha   90.00
_cell.angle_beta   90.00
_cell.angle_gamma   90.00
#
_symmetry.space_group_name_H-M   'P 1'
#
loop_
_entity.id
_entity.type
_entity.pdbx_description
1 polymer ?
#
loop_
_entity_poly.entity_id
_entity_poly.type
_entity_poly.pdbx_seq_one_letter_code
_entity_poly.pdbx_strand_id
1 'polypeptide(L)'
;MGEVATLSSSKRIHLSDYVRSGVPFYRGSEISTGGITSDQELFISEEKYREIIENYDIPCEGDLLVTAVGTLGNIWKVDDRRFYYKDGNLIRISNMKFDSDYLLSYFNGGTGKKRLLNSAAVSNQKALTMEKMREIPLLLPIDEDQQKIGALNIELK
;
A
#
# COMPACT_ATOMS: atom_id res chain seq x y z
N MET A 1 -4.87 13.98 2.23
CA MET A 1 -5.19 12.58 1.91
C MET A 1 -6.42 12.07 2.65
N GLY A 2 -6.56 12.36 3.95
CA GLY A 2 -7.62 11.77 4.80
C GLY A 2 -9.07 12.07 4.40
N GLU A 3 -9.32 13.06 3.54
CA GLU A 3 -10.67 13.44 3.07
C GLU A 3 -11.10 12.75 1.76
N VAL A 4 -10.15 12.08 1.08
CA VAL A 4 -10.31 11.58 -0.29
C VAL A 4 -10.01 10.09 -0.43
N ALA A 5 -9.52 9.44 0.63
CA ALA A 5 -9.31 8.00 0.67
C ALA A 5 -9.36 7.49 2.11
N THR A 6 -9.67 6.20 2.26
CA THR A 6 -9.55 5.48 3.52
C THR A 6 -8.12 5.00 3.70
N LEU A 7 -7.52 5.30 4.86
CA LEU A 7 -6.24 4.74 5.27
C LEU A 7 -6.48 3.69 6.34
N SER A 8 -5.89 2.50 6.19
CA SER A 8 -6.05 1.39 7.14
C SER A 8 -4.78 0.53 7.29
N SER A 9 -4.72 -0.27 8.35
CA SER A 9 -3.72 -1.31 8.58
C SER A 9 -4.41 -2.67 8.62
N SER A 10 -3.67 -3.76 8.38
CA SER A 10 -4.18 -5.12 8.52
C SER A 10 -4.38 -5.54 9.99
N LYS A 11 -5.16 -6.60 10.20
CA LYS A 11 -5.16 -7.37 11.45
C LYS A 11 -3.78 -7.99 11.68
N ARG A 12 -3.28 -7.87 12.91
CA ARG A 12 -1.96 -8.36 13.33
C ARG A 12 -1.84 -9.88 13.18
N ILE A 13 -0.71 -10.29 12.60
CA ILE A 13 -0.21 -11.68 12.55
C ILE A 13 1.03 -11.77 13.42
N HIS A 14 1.09 -12.78 14.28
CA HIS A 14 2.22 -13.03 15.17
C HIS A 14 3.24 -13.96 14.51
N LEU A 15 4.48 -13.94 15.00
CA LEU A 15 5.54 -14.80 14.51
C LEU A 15 5.17 -16.30 14.59
N SER A 16 4.39 -16.68 15.60
CA SER A 16 3.86 -18.04 15.78
C SER A 16 2.85 -18.47 14.72
N ASP A 17 2.25 -17.53 13.99
CA ASP A 17 1.30 -17.83 12.90
C ASP A 17 2.02 -18.12 11.57
N TYR A 18 3.35 -17.94 11.51
CA TYR A 18 4.11 -18.14 10.28
C TYR A 18 4.29 -19.63 10.01
N VAL A 19 4.06 -19.99 8.75
CA VAL A 19 4.17 -21.36 8.25
C VAL A 19 5.13 -21.42 7.06
N ARG A 20 5.59 -22.62 6.72
CA ARG A 20 6.54 -22.84 5.61
C ARG A 20 5.89 -22.69 4.22
N SER A 21 4.58 -22.86 4.12
CA SER A 21 3.81 -22.71 2.90
C SER A 21 2.35 -22.39 3.22
N GLY A 22 1.67 -21.71 2.30
CA GLY A 22 0.30 -21.25 2.48
C GLY A 22 0.06 -19.98 1.68
N VAL A 23 -0.68 -19.04 2.27
CA VAL A 23 -0.93 -17.73 1.64
C VAL A 23 0.29 -16.82 1.84
N PRO A 24 0.85 -16.22 0.77
CA PRO A 24 1.97 -15.30 0.88
C PRO A 24 1.71 -14.17 1.88
N PHE A 25 2.69 -13.92 2.75
CA PHE A 25 2.63 -12.86 3.75
C PHE A 25 3.63 -11.75 3.42
N TYR A 26 3.12 -10.61 2.99
CA TYR A 26 3.90 -9.48 2.49
C TYR A 26 4.29 -8.50 3.60
N ARG A 27 5.55 -8.07 3.56
CA ARG A 27 6.14 -7.00 4.35
C ARG A 27 6.56 -5.89 3.39
N GLY A 28 7.31 -4.90 3.90
CA GLY A 28 7.84 -3.82 3.08
C GLY A 28 8.79 -4.26 1.96
N SER A 29 9.50 -5.37 2.12
CA SER A 29 10.40 -5.94 1.10
C SER A 29 9.62 -6.36 -0.15
N GLU A 30 8.53 -7.08 0.03
CA GLU A 30 7.70 -7.58 -1.07
C GLU A 30 6.97 -6.44 -1.78
N ILE A 31 6.52 -5.41 -1.05
CA ILE A 31 5.96 -4.19 -1.66
C ILE A 31 7.00 -3.43 -2.49
N SER A 32 8.26 -3.42 -2.03
CA SER A 32 9.34 -2.71 -2.73
C SER A 32 9.72 -3.34 -4.07
N THR A 33 9.36 -4.61 -4.30
CA THR A 33 9.59 -5.32 -5.57
C THR A 33 8.32 -5.42 -6.43
N GLY A 34 7.25 -4.70 -6.08
CA GLY A 34 5.97 -4.75 -6.79
C GLY A 34 5.20 -6.06 -6.58
N GLY A 35 5.38 -6.69 -5.41
CA GLY A 35 4.83 -8.00 -5.10
C GLY A 35 5.51 -9.15 -5.85
N ILE A 36 6.51 -8.88 -6.69
CA ILE A 36 7.28 -9.91 -7.38
C ILE A 36 8.24 -10.51 -6.36
N THR A 37 7.93 -11.73 -5.91
CA THR A 37 8.66 -12.40 -4.84
C THR A 37 9.19 -13.73 -5.33
N SER A 38 10.28 -13.68 -6.11
CA SER A 38 11.07 -14.89 -6.40
C SER A 38 11.52 -15.59 -5.12
N ASP A 39 11.67 -14.81 -4.04
CA ASP A 39 12.13 -15.23 -2.73
C ASP A 39 11.02 -15.09 -1.66
N GLN A 40 9.77 -15.47 -1.98
CA GLN A 40 8.71 -15.47 -0.96
C GLN A 40 9.03 -16.48 0.15
N GLU A 41 9.41 -15.99 1.32
CA GLU A 41 9.81 -16.83 2.46
C GLU A 41 8.73 -16.94 3.54
N LEU A 42 7.82 -15.96 3.62
CA LEU A 42 6.85 -15.89 4.72
C LEU A 42 5.43 -16.19 4.25
N PHE A 43 4.75 -17.05 4.98
CA PHE A 43 3.38 -17.45 4.69
C PHE A 43 2.56 -17.50 5.97
N ILE A 44 1.25 -17.35 5.83
CA ILE A 44 0.27 -17.73 6.86
C ILE A 44 -0.54 -18.92 6.36
N SER A 45 -1.11 -19.70 7.29
CA SER A 45 -1.90 -20.87 6.91
C SER A 45 -3.20 -20.46 6.20
N GLU A 46 -3.75 -21.39 5.42
CA GLU A 46 -5.05 -21.23 4.77
C GLU A 46 -6.17 -20.98 5.78
N GLU A 47 -6.12 -21.65 6.93
CA GLU A 47 -7.06 -21.47 8.04
C GLU A 47 -6.98 -20.05 8.61
N LYS A 48 -5.76 -19.56 8.86
CA LYS A 48 -5.56 -18.20 9.39
C LYS A 48 -6.03 -17.14 8.40
N TYR A 49 -5.73 -17.33 7.11
CA TYR A 49 -6.20 -16.42 6.08
C TYR A 49 -7.73 -16.42 6.00
N ARG A 50 -8.37 -17.59 6.01
CA ARG A 50 -9.82 -17.73 6.01
C ARG A 50 -10.48 -17.05 7.21
N GLU A 51 -9.95 -17.27 8.41
CA GLU A 51 -10.41 -16.57 9.63
C GLU A 51 -10.36 -15.05 9.45
N ILE A 52 -9.31 -14.53 8.80
CA ILE A 52 -9.18 -13.09 8.58
C ILE A 52 -10.23 -12.57 7.61
N ILE A 53 -10.37 -13.17 6.43
CA ILE A 53 -11.29 -12.67 5.40
C ILE A 53 -12.77 -12.78 5.82
N GLU A 54 -13.09 -13.69 6.75
CA GLU A 54 -14.43 -13.83 7.32
C GLU A 54 -14.77 -12.71 8.33
N ASN A 55 -13.76 -12.11 8.97
CA ASN A 55 -13.94 -11.20 10.10
C ASN A 55 -13.42 -9.77 9.87
N TYR A 56 -12.57 -9.57 8.86
CA TYR A 56 -11.87 -8.32 8.61
C TYR A 56 -11.84 -7.98 7.12
N ASP A 57 -11.81 -6.68 6.86
CA ASP A 57 -11.63 -6.16 5.51
C ASP A 57 -10.19 -6.43 5.03
N ILE A 58 -10.07 -6.84 3.76
CA ILE A 58 -8.79 -7.17 3.12
C ILE A 58 -8.57 -6.31 1.87
N PRO A 59 -7.31 -6.19 1.38
CA PRO A 59 -7.04 -5.40 0.18
C PRO A 59 -7.79 -5.95 -1.02
N CYS A 60 -8.38 -5.05 -1.80
CA CYS A 60 -9.02 -5.34 -3.07
C CYS A 60 -8.13 -4.88 -4.23
N GLU A 61 -8.35 -5.44 -5.42
CA GLU A 61 -7.71 -4.96 -6.65
C GLU A 61 -7.90 -3.44 -6.81
N GLY A 62 -6.82 -2.74 -7.10
CA GLY A 62 -6.80 -1.28 -7.19
C GLY A 62 -6.46 -0.54 -5.89
N ASP A 63 -6.51 -1.19 -4.72
CA ASP A 63 -5.99 -0.61 -3.49
C ASP A 63 -4.47 -0.36 -3.61
N LEU A 64 -3.94 0.60 -2.83
CA LEU A 64 -2.50 0.85 -2.77
C LEU A 64 -1.93 0.43 -1.42
N LEU A 65 -0.81 -0.31 -1.42
CA LEU A 65 -0.02 -0.59 -0.23
C LEU A 65 1.25 0.26 -0.24
N VAL A 66 1.45 1.03 0.83
CA VAL A 66 2.59 1.95 0.99
C VAL A 66 3.49 1.47 2.12
N THR A 67 4.80 1.42 1.87
CA THR A 67 5.77 1.10 2.92
C THR A 67 5.91 2.22 3.94
N ALA A 68 5.58 1.89 5.18
CA ALA A 68 5.56 2.82 6.30
C ALA A 68 6.77 2.68 7.24
N VAL A 69 7.49 1.56 7.16
CA VAL A 69 8.72 1.27 7.92
C VAL A 69 9.77 0.62 7.00
N GLY A 70 11.05 0.87 7.26
CA GLY A 70 12.15 0.38 6.44
C GLY A 70 12.44 1.31 5.27
N THR A 71 12.46 0.79 4.04
CA THR A 71 12.52 1.62 2.83
C THR A 71 11.16 2.28 2.63
N LEU A 72 11.07 3.59 2.90
CA LEU A 72 9.81 4.32 3.01
C LEU A 72 9.23 4.75 1.67
N GLY A 73 7.89 4.73 1.61
CA GLY A 73 7.12 5.33 0.52
C GLY A 73 7.23 4.58 -0.81
N ASN A 74 7.63 3.32 -0.80
CA ASN A 74 7.43 2.43 -1.94
C ASN A 74 5.95 2.04 -1.98
N ILE A 75 5.39 1.96 -3.18
CA ILE A 75 3.96 1.78 -3.39
C ILE A 75 3.75 0.67 -4.38
N TRP A 76 2.85 -0.23 -4.04
CA TRP A 76 2.35 -1.26 -4.93
C TRP A 76 0.84 -1.12 -5.04
N LYS A 77 0.34 -1.17 -6.29
CA LYS A 77 -1.09 -1.29 -6.58
C LYS A 77 -1.45 -2.76 -6.54
N VAL A 78 -2.40 -3.09 -5.67
CA VAL A 78 -2.89 -4.45 -5.47
C VAL A 78 -3.53 -4.95 -6.77
N ASP A 79 -3.15 -6.15 -7.17
CA ASP A 79 -3.71 -6.88 -8.31
C ASP A 79 -4.48 -8.12 -7.82
N ASP A 80 -4.77 -9.05 -8.74
CA ASP A 80 -5.55 -10.27 -8.48
C ASP A 80 -4.82 -11.33 -7.64
N ARG A 81 -3.55 -11.09 -7.27
CA ARG A 81 -2.79 -12.03 -6.46
C ARG A 81 -3.38 -12.16 -5.07
N ARG A 82 -3.43 -13.40 -4.60
CA ARG A 82 -3.86 -13.72 -3.23
C ARG A 82 -2.68 -13.61 -2.28
N PHE A 83 -2.78 -12.70 -1.31
CA PHE A 83 -1.78 -12.48 -0.27
C PHE A 83 -2.43 -11.93 1.01
N TYR A 84 -1.66 -11.88 2.09
CA TYR A 84 -1.96 -11.06 3.26
C TYR A 84 -0.73 -10.26 3.67
N TYR A 85 -0.86 -9.27 4.56
CA TYR A 85 0.23 -8.31 4.77
C TYR A 85 0.43 -7.86 6.22
N LYS A 86 1.68 -7.49 6.53
CA LYS A 86 2.14 -7.17 7.89
C LYS A 86 1.65 -5.81 8.36
N ASP A 87 0.95 -5.82 9.48
CA ASP A 87 0.48 -4.61 10.17
C ASP A 87 1.65 -3.74 10.64
N GLY A 88 1.44 -2.43 10.67
CA GLY A 88 2.39 -1.42 11.14
C GLY A 88 3.55 -1.11 10.17
N ASN A 89 3.93 -2.05 9.31
CA ASN A 89 4.96 -1.83 8.29
C ASN A 89 4.39 -1.25 7.00
N LEU A 90 3.10 -1.43 6.76
CA LEU A 90 2.40 -1.08 5.54
C LEU A 90 1.13 -0.29 5.88
N ILE A 91 0.82 0.70 5.06
CA ILE A 91 -0.44 1.42 5.09
C ILE A 91 -1.20 1.09 3.82
N ARG A 92 -2.46 0.66 3.96
CA ARG A 92 -3.38 0.47 2.84
C ARG A 92 -4.16 1.75 2.59
N ILE A 93 -4.21 2.15 1.32
CA ILE A 93 -5.08 3.19 0.79
C ILE A 93 -6.18 2.50 0.00
N SER A 94 -7.43 2.73 0.40
CA SER A 94 -8.62 2.18 -0.26
C SER A 94 -9.73 3.24 -0.34
N ASN A 95 -10.86 2.92 -0.99
CA ASN A 95 -12.03 3.79 -1.10
C ASN A 95 -11.68 5.22 -1.55
N MET A 96 -10.88 5.32 -2.61
CA MET A 96 -10.37 6.58 -3.15
C MET A 96 -11.45 7.30 -3.97
N LYS A 97 -11.51 8.63 -3.87
CA LYS A 97 -12.40 9.47 -4.69
C LYS A 97 -11.90 9.70 -6.12
N PHE A 98 -10.70 9.28 -6.43
CA PHE A 98 -10.05 9.39 -7.75
C PHE A 98 -9.41 8.04 -8.09
N ASP A 99 -8.95 7.95 -9.32
CA ASP A 99 -8.29 6.76 -9.84
C ASP A 99 -7.00 6.38 -9.07
N SER A 100 -6.81 5.09 -8.82
CA SER A 100 -5.64 4.57 -8.11
C SER A 100 -4.32 4.82 -8.84
N ASP A 101 -4.32 4.83 -10.18
CA ASP A 101 -3.13 5.07 -11.00
C ASP A 101 -2.71 6.53 -10.96
N TYR A 102 -3.67 7.45 -10.78
CA TYR A 102 -3.35 8.84 -10.48
C TYR A 102 -2.53 8.95 -9.18
N LEU A 103 -2.99 8.34 -8.09
CA LEU A 103 -2.23 8.37 -6.83
C LEU A 103 -0.90 7.67 -6.92
N LEU A 104 -0.86 6.50 -7.55
CA LEU A 104 0.37 5.77 -7.78
C LEU A 104 1.39 6.65 -8.51
N SER A 105 0.97 7.31 -9.58
CA SER A 105 1.80 8.25 -10.35
C SER A 105 2.23 9.45 -9.52
N TYR A 106 1.30 10.07 -8.79
CA TYR A 106 1.56 11.23 -7.94
C TYR A 106 2.62 10.92 -6.87
N PHE A 107 2.48 9.79 -6.18
CA PHE A 107 3.39 9.43 -5.10
C PHE A 107 4.70 8.80 -5.59
N ASN A 108 4.76 8.27 -6.82
CA ASN A 108 6.02 7.85 -7.43
C ASN A 108 6.82 9.02 -8.02
N GLY A 109 6.17 10.16 -8.31
CA GLY A 109 6.80 11.29 -9.00
C GLY A 109 6.91 12.59 -8.19
N GLY A 110 7.79 13.48 -8.67
CA GLY A 110 7.78 14.92 -8.40
C GLY A 110 7.48 15.36 -6.96
N THR A 111 6.43 16.16 -6.81
CA THR A 111 6.03 16.77 -5.53
C THR A 111 5.39 15.77 -4.57
N GLY A 112 4.64 14.78 -5.07
CA GLY A 112 3.97 13.80 -4.22
C GLY A 112 4.96 12.89 -3.49
N LYS A 113 5.97 12.36 -4.20
CA LYS A 113 7.06 11.59 -3.59
C LYS A 113 7.80 12.40 -2.52
N LYS A 114 8.14 13.67 -2.83
CA LYS A 114 8.82 14.56 -1.87
C LYS A 114 7.98 14.79 -0.61
N ARG A 115 6.68 15.07 -0.76
CA ARG A 115 5.76 15.25 0.37
C ARG A 115 5.66 13.99 1.22
N LEU A 116 5.54 12.83 0.59
CA LEU A 116 5.51 11.53 1.25
C LEU A 116 6.77 11.31 2.10
N LEU A 117 7.95 11.47 1.51
CA LEU A 117 9.22 11.26 2.21
C LEU A 117 9.48 12.32 3.30
N ASN A 118 9.17 13.59 3.04
CA ASN A 118 9.34 14.65 4.02
C ASN A 118 8.44 14.45 5.24
N SER A 119 7.20 13.95 5.04
CA SER A 119 6.31 13.66 6.16
C SER A 119 6.92 12.65 7.13
N ALA A 120 7.64 11.64 6.61
CA ALA A 120 8.35 10.67 7.44
C ALA A 120 9.62 11.22 8.10
N ALA A 121 10.33 12.15 7.44
CA ALA A 121 11.58 12.72 7.96
C ALA A 121 11.40 13.58 9.22
N VAL A 122 10.20 14.14 9.43
CA VAL A 122 9.90 15.02 10.58
C VAL A 122 9.75 14.23 11.89
N SER A 123 9.66 12.89 11.87
CA SER A 123 9.60 12.10 13.12
C SER A 123 10.97 11.58 13.54
N ASN A 124 11.22 11.61 14.85
CA ASN A 124 12.36 10.91 15.48
C ASN A 124 12.35 9.40 15.22
N GLN A 125 11.21 8.85 14.80
CA GLN A 125 11.10 7.51 14.24
C GLN A 125 11.12 7.61 12.71
N LYS A 126 12.01 6.83 12.06
CA LYS A 126 12.07 6.67 10.60
C LYS A 126 10.86 5.87 10.07
N ALA A 127 9.66 6.40 10.26
CA ALA A 127 8.41 5.76 9.90
C ALA A 127 7.40 6.80 9.36
N LEU A 128 6.60 6.37 8.39
CA LEU A 128 5.44 7.11 7.91
C LEU A 128 4.23 6.69 8.76
N THR A 129 3.74 7.58 9.62
CA THR A 129 2.55 7.28 10.42
C THR A 129 1.27 7.54 9.64
N MET A 130 0.19 6.86 10.04
CA MET A 130 -1.15 7.05 9.50
C MET A 130 -1.63 8.50 9.59
N GLU A 131 -1.38 9.15 10.72
CA GLU A 131 -1.73 10.55 10.98
C GLU A 131 -1.05 11.47 9.95
N LYS A 132 0.26 11.38 9.82
CA LYS A 132 1.04 12.15 8.84
C LYS A 132 0.60 11.88 7.41
N MET A 133 0.31 10.62 7.09
CA MET A 133 -0.17 10.27 5.76
C MET A 133 -1.52 10.92 5.44
N ARG A 134 -2.42 11.07 6.43
CA ARG A 134 -3.69 11.80 6.25
C ARG A 134 -3.46 13.27 5.91
N GLU A 135 -2.47 13.89 6.54
CA GLU A 135 -2.12 15.31 6.38
C GLU A 135 -1.47 15.64 5.04
N ILE A 136 -0.94 14.65 4.31
CA ILE A 136 -0.26 14.91 3.04
C ILE A 136 -1.24 15.62 2.08
N PRO A 137 -0.91 16.85 1.66
CA PRO A 137 -1.73 17.57 0.70
C PRO A 137 -1.58 16.90 -0.66
N LEU A 138 -2.72 16.62 -1.28
CA LEU A 138 -2.79 16.12 -2.65
C LEU A 138 -3.04 17.31 -3.57
N LEU A 139 -2.34 17.32 -4.69
CA LEU A 139 -2.81 18.08 -5.83
C LEU A 139 -3.96 17.25 -6.39
N LEU A 140 -5.17 17.79 -6.41
CA LEU A 140 -6.28 17.13 -7.08
C LEU A 140 -6.15 17.43 -8.58
N PRO A 141 -6.39 16.45 -9.46
CA PRO A 141 -6.49 16.73 -10.88
C PRO A 141 -7.63 17.73 -11.06
N ILE A 142 -7.35 18.83 -11.76
CA ILE A 142 -8.26 19.98 -11.88
C ILE A 142 -9.42 19.64 -12.84
N ASP A 143 -9.26 18.64 -13.71
CA ASP A 143 -10.23 18.25 -14.74
C ASP A 143 -10.45 16.73 -14.83
N GLU A 144 -11.66 16.34 -15.24
CA GLU A 144 -12.05 14.94 -15.56
C GLU A 144 -11.10 14.27 -16.56
N ASP A 145 -10.51 15.04 -17.49
CA ASP A 145 -9.60 14.49 -18.52
C ASP A 145 -8.21 14.07 -17.97
N GLN A 146 -7.79 14.55 -16.81
CA GLN A 146 -6.56 14.04 -16.16
C GLN A 146 -6.75 12.65 -15.54
N GLN A 147 -7.99 12.18 -15.34
CA GLN A 147 -8.26 10.78 -14.99
C GLN A 147 -7.78 9.84 -16.11
N LYS A 148 -7.86 10.27 -17.38
CA LYS A 148 -7.41 9.49 -18.54
C LYS A 148 -5.90 9.51 -18.75
N ILE A 149 -5.19 10.54 -18.30
CA ILE A 149 -3.72 10.62 -18.46
C ILE A 149 -3.00 9.60 -17.57
N GLY A 150 -3.60 9.20 -16.43
CA GLY A 150 -3.13 8.04 -15.65
C GLY A 150 -3.17 6.74 -16.45
N ALA A 151 -4.20 6.54 -17.27
CA ALA A 151 -4.33 5.39 -18.16
C ALA A 151 -3.36 5.43 -19.35
N LEU A 152 -3.13 6.62 -19.94
CA LEU A 152 -2.29 6.75 -21.15
C LEU A 152 -0.80 6.49 -20.93
N ASN A 153 -0.29 6.65 -19.70
CA ASN A 153 1.11 6.42 -19.37
C ASN A 153 1.44 4.95 -19.04
N ILE A 154 0.43 4.06 -18.97
CA ILE A 154 0.61 2.63 -18.71
C ILE A 154 0.72 1.84 -20.02
N GLU A 155 0.13 2.32 -21.13
CA GLU A 155 0.22 1.65 -22.45
C GLU A 155 1.53 1.89 -23.21
N LEU A 156 2.43 2.73 -22.68
CA LEU A 156 3.73 3.04 -23.30
C LEU A 156 4.90 2.61 -22.41
N LYS A 157 5.02 1.31 -22.12
CA LYS A 157 6.28 0.66 -21.73
C LYS A 157 6.33 -0.80 -22.17
#